data_AF-A0A132DUE4-F1
#
_entry.id   AF-A0A132DUE4-F1
#
_cell.length_a   1.000
_cell.length_b   1.000
_cell.length_c   1.000
_cell.angle_alpha   90.00
_cell.angle_beta   90.00
_cell.angle_gamma   90.00
#
_symmetry.space_group_name_H-M   'P 1'
#
loop_
_entity.id
_entity.type
_entity.pdbx_description
1 polymer ?
#
loop_
_entity_poly.entity_id
_entity_poly.type
_entity_poly.pdbx_seq_one_letter_code
_entity_poly.pdbx_strand_id
1 'polypeptide(L)' 'MTHSLGSILIIVGLASIILSQIGIGIHVFLTNPVKGIVGMFVPFYLWAYARRERAGRVLIQCWYAGLAALTTGVVLAS' A
#
# COMPACT_ATOMS: atom_id res chain seq x y z
N MET A 1 7.12 -6.94 26.29
CA MET A 1 6.70 -7.73 25.11
C MET A 1 5.79 -6.94 24.17
N THR A 2 4.80 -6.21 24.68
CA THR A 2 3.89 -5.33 23.91
C THR A 2 4.63 -4.30 23.04
N HIS A 3 5.63 -3.61 23.59
CA HIS A 3 6.46 -2.66 22.83
C HIS A 3 7.18 -3.30 21.62
N SER A 4 7.72 -4.51 21.79
CA SER A 4 8.45 -5.21 20.70
C SER A 4 7.48 -5.66 19.59
N LEU A 5 6.29 -6.13 19.97
CA LEU A 5 5.22 -6.47 19.04
C LEU A 5 4.73 -5.22 18.29
N GLY A 6 4.57 -4.09 18.98
CA GLY A 6 4.21 -2.81 18.37
C GLY A 6 5.22 -2.38 17.31
N SER A 7 6.52 -2.40 17.62
CA SER A 7 7.59 -2.09 16.67
C SER A 7 7.59 -3.00 15.44
N ILE A 8 7.37 -4.30 15.62
CA ILE A 8 7.27 -5.25 14.50
C ILE A 8 6.06 -4.94 13.62
N LEU A 9 4.90 -4.67 14.21
CA LEU A 9 3.69 -4.29 13.47
C LEU A 9 3.88 -2.99 12.68
N ILE A 10 4.57 -2.01 13.26
CA ILE A 10 4.88 -0.75 12.57
C ILE A 10 5.77 -1.02 11.35
N ILE A 11 6.85 -1.80 11.51
CA ILE A 11 7.77 -2.12 10.41
C ILE A 11 7.07 -2.90 9.29
N VAL A 12 6.30 -3.93 9.65
CA VAL A 12 5.55 -4.76 8.69
C VAL A 12 4.45 -3.94 8.01
N GLY A 13 3.78 -3.06 8.75
CA GLY A 13 2.78 -2.14 8.21
C GLY A 13 3.38 -1.18 7.19
N LEU A 14 4.52 -0.55 7.53
CA LEU A 14 5.27 0.34 6.64
C LEU A 14 5.76 -0.38 5.38
N ALA A 15 6.38 -1.55 5.55
CA ALA A 15 6.84 -2.37 4.44
C ALA A 15 5.69 -2.75 3.51
N SER A 16 4.54 -3.16 4.06
CA SER A 16 3.35 -3.52 3.28
C SER A 16 2.79 -2.34 2.49
N ILE A 17 2.74 -1.15 3.10
CA ILE A 17 2.29 0.10 2.45
C ILE A 17 3.22 0.46 1.27
N ILE A 18 4.54 0.40 1.48
CA ILE A 18 5.53 0.73 0.44
C ILE A 18 5.48 -0.29 -0.70
N LEU A 19 5.51 -1.59 -0.38
CA LEU A 19 5.45 -2.67 -1.38
C LEU A 19 4.18 -2.63 -2.21
N SER A 20 3.03 -2.36 -1.58
CA SER A 20 1.76 -2.23 -2.31
C SER A 20 1.74 -0.98 -3.20
N GLN A 21 2.27 0.16 -2.77
CA GLN A 21 2.42 1.35 -3.62
C GLN A 21 3.31 1.07 -4.85
N ILE A 22 4.48 0.45 -4.63
CA ILE A 22 5.39 0.07 -5.72
C ILE A 22 4.71 -0.92 -6.67
N GLY A 23 4.04 -1.95 -6.13
CA GLY A 23 3.33 -2.95 -6.92
C GLY A 23 2.20 -2.37 -7.77
N ILE A 24 1.42 -1.42 -7.23
CA ILE A 24 0.38 -0.69 -7.99
C ILE A 24 1.04 0.12 -9.11
N GLY A 25 2.13 0.84 -8.81
CA GLY A 25 2.89 1.60 -9.80
C GLY A 25 3.39 0.74 -10.96
N ILE A 26 4.04 -0.40 -10.65
CA ILE A 26 4.54 -1.36 -11.65
C ILE A 26 3.38 -1.95 -12.48
N HIS A 27 2.30 -2.40 -11.83
CA HIS A 27 1.15 -2.97 -12.53
C HIS A 27 0.54 -1.99 -13.53
N VAL A 28 0.35 -0.73 -13.12
CA VAL A 28 -0.18 0.30 -14.02
C VAL A 28 0.81 0.65 -15.12
N PHE A 29 2.10 0.73 -14.83
CA PHE A 29 3.12 1.02 -15.84
C PHE A 29 3.21 -0.08 -16.91
N LEU A 30 3.17 -1.36 -16.52
CA LEU A 30 3.17 -2.49 -17.44
C LEU A 30 1.91 -2.56 -18.30
N THR A 31 0.76 -2.18 -17.75
CA THR A 31 -0.51 -2.22 -18.48
C THR A 31 -0.67 -1.01 -19.41
N ASN A 32 -0.26 0.18 -18.96
CA ASN A 32 -0.32 1.40 -19.73
C ASN A 32 0.68 2.44 -19.19
N PRO A 33 1.86 2.57 -19.81
CA PRO A 33 2.95 3.39 -19.27
C PRO A 33 2.58 4.87 -19.17
N VAL A 34 1.76 5.38 -20.10
CA VAL A 34 1.26 6.78 -20.07
C VAL A 34 0.38 7.01 -18.84
N LYS A 35 -0.52 6.07 -18.53
CA LYS A 35 -1.36 6.16 -17.31
C LYS A 35 -0.53 5.96 -16.04
N GLY A 36 0.56 5.18 -16.10
CA GLY A 36 1.51 5.02 -15.01
C GLY A 36 2.20 6.34 -14.65
N ILE A 37 2.69 7.06 -15.65
CA ILE A 37 3.31 8.38 -15.48
C ILE A 37 2.29 9.39 -14.93
N VAL A 38 1.08 9.45 -15.48
CA VAL A 38 0.00 10.33 -14.97
C VAL A 38 -0.37 9.97 -13.53
N GLY A 39 -0.43 8.68 -13.19
CA GLY A 39 -0.70 8.22 -11.84
C GLY A 39 0.38 8.65 -10.84
N MET A 40 1.63 8.75 -11.27
CA MET A 40 2.75 9.21 -10.42
C MET A 40 2.57 10.68 -9.98
N PHE A 41 1.97 11.51 -10.83
CA PHE A 41 1.60 12.90 -10.51
C PHE A 41 0.22 13.02 -9.86
N VAL A 42 -0.65 12.05 -10.05
CA VAL A 42 -2.01 12.03 -9.50
C VAL A 42 -2.24 10.71 -8.76
N PRO A 43 -1.86 10.62 -7.47
CA PRO A 43 -1.97 9.39 -6.66
C PRO A 43 -3.39 8.81 -6.65
N PHE A 44 -4.40 9.67 -6.67
CA PHE A 44 -5.81 9.28 -6.76
C PHE A 44 -6.18 8.59 -8.07
N TYR A 45 -5.48 8.89 -9.18
CA TYR A 45 -5.74 8.29 -10.48
C TYR A 45 -5.27 6.83 -10.53
N LEU A 46 -4.09 6.56 -9.94
CA LEU A 46 -3.54 5.22 -9.76
C LEU A 46 -4.48 4.36 -8.91
N TRP A 47 -5.01 4.92 -7.82
CA TRP A 47 -5.98 4.23 -6.96
C TRP A 47 -7.32 3.93 -7.65
N ALA A 48 -7.87 4.90 -8.39
CA ALA A 48 -9.11 4.71 -9.15
C ALA A 48 -8.95 3.66 -10.27
N TYR A 49 -7.78 3.64 -10.93
CA TYR A 49 -7.48 2.67 -11.97
C TYR A 49 -7.26 1.26 -11.39
N ALA A 50 -6.47 1.13 -10.33
CA ALA A 50 -6.18 -0.14 -9.67
C ALA A 50 -7.45 -0.83 -9.13
N ARG A 51 -8.49 -0.08 -8.74
CA ARG A 51 -9.79 -0.66 -8.35
C ARG A 51 -10.51 -1.43 -9.46
N ARG A 52 -10.25 -1.11 -10.73
CA ARG A 52 -10.92 -1.76 -11.87
C ARG A 52 -10.41 -3.18 -12.10
N GLU A 53 -9.13 -3.43 -11.79
CA GLU A 53 -8.47 -4.71 -12.03
C GLU A 53 -8.41 -5.61 -10.78
N ARG A 54 -8.47 -6.94 -10.95
CA ARG A 54 -8.38 -7.88 -9.81
C ARG A 54 -7.06 -7.72 -9.04
N ALA A 55 -5.93 -7.61 -9.75
CA ALA A 55 -4.61 -7.46 -9.14
C ALA A 55 -4.49 -6.14 -8.35
N GLY A 56 -4.95 -5.03 -8.93
CA GLY A 56 -4.94 -3.74 -8.26
C GLY A 56 -5.84 -3.69 -7.02
N ARG A 57 -6.99 -4.39 -7.01
CA ARG A 57 -7.83 -4.53 -5.81
C ARG A 57 -7.12 -5.26 -4.67
N VAL A 58 -6.40 -6.35 -4.97
CA VAL A 58 -5.64 -7.09 -3.97
C VAL A 58 -4.52 -6.23 -3.38
N LEU A 59 -3.80 -5.48 -4.22
CA LEU A 59 -2.76 -4.56 -3.77
C LEU A 59 -3.33 -3.43 -2.88
N ILE A 60 -4.50 -2.87 -3.21
CA ILE A 60 -5.19 -1.89 -2.37
C ILE A 60 -5.59 -2.52 -1.02
N GLN A 61 -6.06 -3.76 -1.00
CA GLN A 61 -6.37 -4.47 0.24
C GLN A 61 -5.12 -4.67 1.11
N CYS A 62 -3.99 -5.06 0.51
CA CYS A 62 -2.71 -5.14 1.23
C CYS A 62 -2.26 -3.77 1.77
N TRP A 63 -2.49 -2.70 1.03
CA TRP A 63 -2.19 -1.34 1.48
C TRP A 63 -3.03 -0.95 2.71
N TYR A 64 -4.34 -1.23 2.71
CA TYR A 64 -5.20 -1.01 3.87
C TYR A 64 -4.85 -1.93 5.05
N ALA A 65 -4.48 -3.18 4.80
CA ALA A 65 -4.00 -4.08 5.85
C ALA A 65 -2.71 -3.56 6.49
N GLY A 66 -1.79 -2.99 5.70
CA GLY A 66 -0.60 -2.31 6.19
C GLY A 66 -0.93 -1.10 7.08
N LEU A 67 -1.91 -0.28 6.69
CA LEU A 67 -2.39 0.84 7.51
C LEU A 67 -3.02 0.37 8.84
N ALA A 68 -3.81 -0.70 8.81
CA ALA A 68 -4.40 -1.29 10.02
C ALA A 68 -3.32 -1.86 10.95
N ALA A 69 -2.30 -2.53 10.39
CA ALA A 69 -1.17 -3.02 11.16
C ALA A 69 -0.35 -1.87 11.77
N LEU A 70 -0.13 -0.80 11.02
CA LEU A 70 0.63 0.37 11.48
C LEU A 70 -0.11 1.10 12.61
N THR A 71 -1.41 1.36 12.45
CA THR A 71 -2.24 1.99 13.50
C THR A 71 -2.31 1.12 14.76
N THR A 72 -2.53 -0.19 14.62
CA THR A 72 -2.51 -1.13 15.75
C THR A 72 -1.14 -1.18 16.42
N GLY A 73 -0.06 -1.17 15.64
CA GLY A 73 1.31 -1.17 16.13
C GLY A 73 1.67 0.10 16.92
N VAL A 74 1.23 1.27 16.45
CA VAL A 74 1.39 2.54 17.18
C VAL A 74 0.65 2.50 18.52
N VAL A 75 -0.61 2.03 18.54
CA VAL A 75 -1.40 1.91 19.78
C VAL A 75 -0.77 0.92 20.77
N LEU A 76 -0.15 -0.16 20.29
CA LEU A 76 0.55 -1.15 21.14
C LEU A 76 1.91 -0.66 21.64
N ALA A 77 2.51 0.31 20.96
CA ALA A 77 3.81 0.89 21.27
C ALA A 77 3.71 2.21 22.05
N SER A 78 2.51 2.77 22.21
CA SER A 78 2.20 3.93 23.06
C SER A 78 1.79 3.48 24.46
#